data_AF-A0A9R0QL36-F1
#
_entry.id   AF-A0A9R0QL36-F1
#
_cell.length_a   1.000
_cell.length_b   1.000
_cell.length_c   1.000
_cell.angle_alpha   90.00
_cell.angle_beta   90.00
_cell.angle_gamma   90.00
#
_symmetry.space_group_name_H-M   'P 1'
#
loop_
_entity.id
_entity.type
_entity.pdbx_description
1 polymer ?
#
loop_
_entity_poly.entity_id
_entity_poly.type
_entity_poly.pdbx_seq_one_letter_code
_entity_poly.pdbx_strand_id
1 'polypeptide(L)'
;MDQSRFIAHLVMAYVFMFWTCYVLKNEYERVATMRLRFLASEKRRPDQFTVLVRNIPPDPDESVSELVEHFFLVNHPDHYLKHQTVYNANKLADLVEKKKKMRNWLDYYQNKFERKSKRPTTKTGFLGCFGSEVDAIDHCKSEIEKIGKEEAEERIKVMKDPKSIMPAAFVSFRSRWGAAVCAQTQQTSNPTLWLTEWAPEPRDVYWSNLSIPFVSLTVRRLIIGVAFFFLNFFYVIPIAFVQTLANLEGIEKALPFLKPLIES
;
A
#
# COMPACT_ATOMS: atom_id res chain seq x y z
N MET A 1 -26.12 50.41 11.16
CA MET A 1 -25.97 49.26 12.07
C MET A 1 -25.29 48.07 11.40
N ASP A 2 -25.53 47.80 10.11
CA ASP A 2 -24.97 46.60 9.44
C ASP A 2 -23.45 46.64 9.18
N GLN A 3 -22.86 47.81 8.93
CA GLN A 3 -21.42 47.95 8.70
C GLN A 3 -20.58 47.53 9.92
N SER A 4 -21.04 47.89 11.13
CA SER A 4 -20.37 47.53 12.39
C SER A 4 -20.38 46.01 12.63
N ARG A 5 -21.46 45.32 12.25
CA ARG A 5 -21.57 43.86 12.36
C ARG A 5 -20.61 43.16 11.40
N PHE A 6 -20.51 43.64 10.16
CA PHE A 6 -19.57 43.10 9.18
C PHE A 6 -18.11 43.27 9.61
N ILE A 7 -17.74 44.45 10.09
CA ILE A 7 -16.39 44.72 10.61
C ILE A 7 -16.08 43.80 11.79
N ALA A 8 -17.04 43.58 12.70
CA ALA A 8 -16.86 42.66 13.82
C ALA A 8 -16.59 41.21 13.36
N HIS A 9 -17.33 40.70 12.37
CA HIS A 9 -17.07 39.38 11.80
C HIS A 9 -15.69 39.28 11.14
N LEU A 10 -15.27 40.31 10.40
CA LEU A 10 -13.94 40.36 9.78
C LEU A 10 -12.82 40.33 10.83
N VAL A 11 -12.93 41.15 11.88
CA VAL A 11 -11.98 41.16 12.99
C VAL A 11 -11.93 39.81 13.69
N MET A 12 -13.09 39.21 13.99
CA MET A 12 -13.15 37.88 14.60
C MET A 12 -12.52 36.79 13.72
N ALA A 13 -12.69 36.85 12.39
CA ALA A 13 -12.04 35.92 11.47
C ALA A 13 -10.51 36.02 11.55
N TYR A 14 -9.95 37.23 11.61
CA TYR A 14 -8.51 37.42 11.83
C TYR A 14 -8.08 36.91 13.21
N VAL A 15 -8.84 37.20 14.27
CA VAL A 15 -8.55 36.68 15.62
C VAL A 15 -8.50 35.15 15.62
N PHE A 16 -9.47 34.48 15.01
CA PHE A 16 -9.48 33.02 14.89
C PHE A 16 -8.33 32.50 14.03
N MET A 17 -7.99 33.15 12.92
CA MET A 17 -6.87 32.77 12.08
C MET A 17 -5.54 32.87 12.84
N PHE A 18 -5.29 33.99 13.52
CA PHE A 18 -4.06 34.16 14.31
C PHE A 18 -4.00 33.19 15.49
N TRP A 19 -5.12 32.97 16.18
CA TRP A 19 -5.20 32.01 17.27
C TRP A 19 -4.94 30.58 16.81
N THR A 20 -5.58 30.14 15.72
CA THR A 20 -5.37 28.79 15.18
C THR A 20 -3.94 28.60 14.66
N CYS A 21 -3.37 29.57 13.94
CA CYS A 21 -1.96 29.54 13.53
C CYS A 21 -1.01 29.48 14.73
N TYR A 22 -1.30 30.23 15.81
CA TYR A 22 -0.51 30.21 17.04
C TYR A 22 -0.55 28.83 17.71
N VAL A 23 -1.74 28.25 17.88
CA VAL A 23 -1.91 26.91 18.45
C VAL A 23 -1.22 25.85 17.58
N LEU A 24 -1.41 25.88 16.26
CA LEU A 24 -0.79 24.94 15.33
C LEU A 24 0.74 25.03 15.36
N LYS A 25 1.32 26.23 15.43
CA LYS A 25 2.76 26.41 15.55
C LYS A 25 3.29 25.76 16.83
N ASN A 26 2.63 26.01 17.97
CA ASN A 26 3.04 25.47 19.26
C ASN A 26 2.90 23.94 19.31
N GLU A 27 1.80 23.39 18.78
CA GLU A 27 1.62 21.94 18.68
C GLU A 27 2.62 21.29 17.71
N TYR A 28 2.94 21.95 16.59
CA TYR A 28 3.96 21.46 15.66
C TYR A 28 5.34 21.37 16.33
N GLU A 29 5.73 22.39 17.10
CA GLU A 29 6.99 22.39 17.85
C GLU A 29 7.03 21.27 18.90
N ARG A 30 5.92 21.04 19.62
CA ARG A 30 5.78 19.94 20.56
C ARG A 30 5.93 18.58 19.87
N VAL A 31 5.22 18.36 18.77
CA VAL A 31 5.27 17.11 17.99
C VAL A 31 6.66 16.87 17.42
N ALA A 32 7.31 17.90 16.87
CA ALA A 32 8.67 17.82 16.35
C ALA A 32 9.67 17.42 17.45
N THR A 33 9.57 18.05 18.63
CA THR A 33 10.43 17.74 19.78
C THR A 33 10.21 16.31 20.29
N MET A 34 8.95 15.86 20.40
CA MET A 34 8.62 14.49 20.77
C MET A 34 9.18 13.48 19.75
N ARG A 35 9.06 13.77 18.45
CA ARG A 35 9.60 12.93 17.37
C ARG A 35 11.12 12.81 17.45
N LEU A 36 11.84 13.92 17.67
CA LEU A 36 13.31 13.88 17.78
C LEU A 36 13.77 13.07 18.99
N ARG A 37 13.12 13.24 20.15
CA ARG A 37 13.40 12.44 21.35
C ARG A 37 13.11 10.95 21.11
N PHE A 38 11.98 10.65 20.47
CA PHE A 38 11.61 9.27 20.12
C PHE A 38 12.66 8.63 19.22
N LEU A 39 13.04 9.28 18.11
CA LEU A 39 14.04 8.79 17.16
C LEU A 39 15.41 8.56 17.82
N ALA A 40 15.81 9.42 18.76
CA ALA A 40 17.06 9.24 19.50
C ALA A 40 17.02 8.05 20.48
N SER A 41 15.85 7.76 21.06
CA SER A 41 15.65 6.67 22.01
C SER A 41 15.35 5.31 21.37
N GLU A 42 15.02 5.30 20.07
CA GLU A 42 14.51 4.11 19.38
C GLU A 42 15.59 3.04 19.21
N LYS A 43 15.19 1.78 19.38
CA LYS A 43 16.08 0.63 19.23
C LYS A 43 16.56 0.50 17.78
N ARG A 44 17.63 -0.27 17.60
CA ARG A 44 18.16 -0.60 16.28
C ARG A 44 17.12 -1.35 15.46
N ARG A 45 16.73 -0.77 14.31
CA ARG A 45 15.81 -1.35 13.34
C ARG A 45 16.42 -1.30 11.94
N PRO A 46 16.03 -2.19 11.01
CA PRO A 46 16.63 -2.27 9.67
C PRO A 46 16.34 -1.05 8.77
N ASP A 47 15.22 -0.36 8.96
CA ASP A 47 14.83 0.87 8.24
C ASP A 47 15.89 1.97 8.38
N GLN A 48 16.54 2.08 9.54
CA GLN A 48 17.57 3.08 9.82
C GLN A 48 18.89 2.85 9.06
N PHE A 49 19.10 1.64 8.51
CA PHE A 49 20.34 1.24 7.85
C PHE A 49 20.15 0.89 6.37
N THR A 50 18.90 0.84 5.90
CA THR A 50 18.57 0.32 4.57
C THR A 50 17.93 1.41 3.73
N VAL A 51 18.39 1.53 2.50
CA VAL A 51 17.87 2.45 1.49
C VAL A 51 17.29 1.60 0.37
N LEU A 52 16.08 1.96 -0.07
CA LEU A 52 15.47 1.38 -1.25
C LEU A 52 15.97 2.15 -2.48
N VAL A 53 16.65 1.45 -3.37
CA VAL A 53 17.12 1.97 -4.65
C VAL A 53 16.16 1.51 -5.73
N ARG A 54 15.67 2.45 -6.55
CA ARG A 54 14.76 2.19 -7.67
C ARG A 54 15.31 2.75 -8.97
N ASN A 55 14.81 2.20 -10.07
CA ASN A 55 15.16 2.61 -11.44
C ASN A 55 16.67 2.51 -11.70
N ILE A 56 17.22 1.35 -11.36
CA ILE A 56 18.59 0.97 -11.71
C ILE A 56 18.66 0.84 -13.25
N PRO A 57 19.63 1.49 -13.92
CA PRO A 57 19.73 1.41 -15.37
C PRO A 57 20.01 -0.03 -15.82
N PRO A 58 19.44 -0.48 -16.94
CA PRO A 58 19.79 -1.77 -17.51
C PRO A 58 21.20 -1.71 -18.09
N ASP A 59 22.02 -2.71 -17.76
CA ASP A 59 23.35 -2.90 -18.32
C ASP A 59 23.36 -4.20 -19.15
N PRO A 60 23.92 -4.20 -20.37
CA PRO A 60 24.02 -5.42 -21.19
C PRO A 60 25.02 -6.45 -20.66
N ASP A 61 26.04 -6.01 -19.91
CA ASP A 61 27.19 -6.82 -19.51
C ASP A 61 27.10 -7.27 -18.04
N GLU A 62 26.52 -6.44 -17.16
CA GLU A 62 26.40 -6.72 -15.72
C GLU A 62 24.97 -7.06 -15.28
N SER A 63 24.83 -7.98 -14.32
CA SER A 63 23.56 -8.19 -13.64
C SER A 63 23.21 -7.02 -12.71
N VAL A 64 21.92 -6.84 -12.40
CA VAL A 64 21.47 -5.79 -11.45
C VAL A 64 22.18 -5.91 -10.09
N SER A 65 22.53 -7.12 -9.68
CA SER A 65 23.25 -7.38 -8.42
C SER A 65 24.68 -6.84 -8.48
N GLU A 66 25.42 -7.20 -9.53
CA GLU A 66 26.80 -6.77 -9.73
C GLU A 66 26.89 -5.26 -9.93
N LEU A 67 25.98 -4.69 -10.72
CA LEU A 67 25.91 -3.25 -10.96
C LEU A 67 25.67 -2.45 -9.67
N VAL A 68 24.77 -2.92 -8.79
CA VAL A 68 24.55 -2.30 -7.48
C VAL A 68 25.78 -2.41 -6.61
N GLU A 69 26.40 -3.59 -6.56
CA GLU A 69 27.62 -3.79 -5.77
C GLU A 69 28.75 -2.88 -6.24
N HIS A 70 29.04 -2.85 -7.53
CA HIS A 70 30.06 -1.99 -8.12
C HIS A 70 29.77 -0.51 -7.85
N PHE A 71 28.54 -0.05 -8.09
CA PHE A 71 28.14 1.34 -7.86
C PHE A 71 28.35 1.79 -6.41
N PHE A 72 27.94 0.97 -5.43
CA PHE A 72 28.03 1.34 -4.02
C PHE A 72 29.42 1.13 -3.42
N LEU A 73 30.23 0.20 -3.95
CA LEU A 73 31.63 0.07 -3.55
C LEU A 73 32.47 1.27 -4.01
N VAL A 74 32.20 1.82 -5.20
CA VAL A 74 32.93 2.99 -5.72
C VAL A 74 32.48 4.28 -5.01
N ASN A 75 31.16 4.48 -4.84
CA ASN A 75 30.63 5.74 -4.31
C ASN A 75 30.55 5.79 -2.77
N HIS A 76 30.42 4.64 -2.10
CA HIS A 76 30.23 4.54 -0.64
C HIS A 76 31.10 3.42 -0.01
N PRO A 77 32.43 3.40 -0.26
CA PRO A 77 33.31 2.26 0.07
C PRO A 77 33.29 1.86 1.55
N ASP A 78 33.36 2.83 2.47
CA ASP A 78 33.47 2.55 3.91
C ASP A 78 32.12 2.27 4.59
N HIS A 79 31.01 2.51 3.88
CA HIS A 79 29.68 2.45 4.44
C HIS A 79 28.83 1.32 3.87
N TYR A 80 29.11 0.87 2.65
CA TYR A 80 28.40 -0.25 2.04
C TYR A 80 28.58 -1.54 2.88
N LEU A 81 27.48 -2.26 3.09
CA LEU A 81 27.47 -3.54 3.80
C LEU A 81 27.06 -4.68 2.87
N LYS A 82 25.87 -4.57 2.29
CA LYS A 82 25.30 -5.58 1.38
C LYS A 82 24.11 -4.99 0.65
N HIS A 83 23.66 -5.65 -0.41
CA HIS A 83 22.39 -5.36 -1.05
C HIS A 83 21.53 -6.61 -1.17
N GLN A 84 20.23 -6.40 -1.38
CA GLN A 84 19.25 -7.43 -1.69
C GLN A 84 18.45 -6.96 -2.91
N THR A 85 18.59 -7.67 -4.02
CA THR A 85 17.81 -7.40 -5.23
C THR A 85 16.34 -7.76 -5.03
N VAL A 86 15.46 -7.01 -5.71
CA VAL A 86 14.02 -7.25 -5.71
C VAL A 86 13.66 -8.15 -6.88
N TYR A 87 12.87 -9.19 -6.60
CA TYR A 87 12.34 -10.09 -7.63
C TYR A 87 10.83 -9.90 -7.78
N ASN A 88 10.33 -10.03 -9.00
CA ASN A 88 8.90 -10.10 -9.27
C ASN A 88 8.36 -11.48 -8.86
N ALA A 89 7.93 -11.57 -7.61
CA ALA A 89 7.37 -12.77 -7.01
C ALA A 89 5.85 -12.70 -6.83
N ASN A 90 5.13 -11.88 -7.62
CA ASN A 90 3.69 -11.67 -7.43
C ASN A 90 2.89 -12.97 -7.58
N LYS A 91 3.16 -13.76 -8.63
CA LYS A 91 2.52 -15.07 -8.83
C LYS A 91 2.82 -16.03 -7.68
N LEU A 92 4.06 -16.03 -7.19
CA LEU A 92 4.47 -16.85 -6.05
C LEU A 92 3.74 -16.42 -4.77
N ALA A 93 3.63 -15.11 -4.51
CA ALA A 93 2.89 -14.57 -3.38
C ALA A 93 1.40 -14.96 -3.43
N ASP A 94 0.77 -14.89 -4.62
CA ASP A 94 -0.61 -15.31 -4.81
C ASP A 94 -0.81 -16.81 -4.50
N LEU A 95 0.14 -17.67 -4.92
CA LEU A 95 0.10 -19.11 -4.62
C LEU A 95 0.24 -19.38 -3.12
N VAL A 96 1.17 -18.69 -2.44
CA VAL A 96 1.35 -18.80 -0.98
C VAL A 96 0.09 -18.34 -0.25
N GLU A 97 -0.55 -17.26 -0.68
CA GLU A 97 -1.80 -16.78 -0.09
C GLU A 97 -2.94 -17.78 -0.30
N LYS A 98 -3.08 -18.32 -1.52
CA LYS A 98 -4.06 -19.38 -1.82
C LYS A 98 -3.86 -20.61 -0.96
N LYS A 99 -2.61 -21.08 -0.79
CA LYS A 99 -2.26 -22.20 0.08
C LYS A 99 -2.63 -21.95 1.53
N LYS A 100 -2.37 -20.74 2.04
CA LYS A 100 -2.78 -20.33 3.40
C LYS A 100 -4.30 -20.34 3.56
N LYS A 101 -5.05 -19.84 2.58
CA LYS A 101 -6.52 -19.90 2.56
C LYS A 101 -7.02 -21.34 2.57
N MET A 102 -6.45 -22.22 1.73
CA MET A 102 -6.81 -23.64 1.71
C MET A 102 -6.51 -24.35 3.03
N ARG A 103 -5.41 -23.99 3.69
CA ARG A 103 -5.09 -24.51 5.03
C ARG A 103 -6.10 -24.07 6.09
N ASN A 104 -6.53 -22.81 6.07
CA ASN A 104 -7.58 -22.34 6.97
C ASN A 104 -8.91 -23.10 6.74
N TRP A 105 -9.24 -23.41 5.48
CA TRP A 105 -10.40 -24.23 5.14
C TRP A 105 -10.25 -25.68 5.62
N LEU A 106 -9.07 -26.27 5.46
CA LEU A 106 -8.75 -27.59 6.00
C LEU A 106 -8.99 -27.63 7.52
N ASP A 107 -8.43 -26.66 8.24
CA ASP A 107 -8.60 -26.56 9.70
C ASP A 107 -10.09 -26.40 10.06
N TYR A 108 -10.85 -25.60 9.31
CA TYR A 108 -12.30 -25.47 9.49
C TYR A 108 -13.05 -26.81 9.31
N TYR A 109 -12.76 -27.56 8.24
CA TYR A 109 -13.41 -28.84 7.97
C TYR A 109 -13.01 -29.93 8.96
N GLN A 110 -11.75 -29.95 9.42
CA GLN A 110 -11.28 -30.85 10.48
C GLN A 110 -12.01 -30.59 11.80
N ASN A 111 -12.06 -29.32 12.24
CA ASN A 111 -12.81 -28.92 13.43
C ASN A 111 -14.31 -29.31 13.33
N LYS A 112 -14.90 -29.18 12.14
CA LYS A 112 -16.30 -29.58 11.90
C LYS A 112 -16.49 -31.09 11.97
N PHE A 113 -15.52 -31.87 11.47
CA PHE A 113 -15.52 -33.33 11.54
C PHE A 113 -15.39 -33.82 12.99
N GLU A 114 -14.47 -33.27 13.77
CA GLU A 114 -14.28 -33.62 15.19
C GLU A 114 -15.55 -33.38 16.01
N ARG A 115 -16.26 -32.29 15.76
CA ARG A 115 -17.50 -31.94 16.49
C ARG A 115 -18.68 -32.84 16.16
N LYS A 116 -18.87 -33.19 14.88
CA LYS A 116 -20.08 -33.89 14.40
C LYS A 116 -19.85 -35.36 14.07
N SER A 117 -18.60 -35.84 14.11
CA SER A 117 -18.15 -37.18 13.70
C SER A 117 -18.60 -37.63 12.30
N LYS A 118 -19.16 -36.72 11.49
CA LYS A 118 -19.61 -36.94 10.11
C LYS A 118 -18.70 -36.16 9.17
N ARG A 119 -18.17 -36.84 8.16
CA ARG A 119 -17.28 -36.22 7.17
C ARG A 119 -18.00 -35.12 6.40
N PRO A 120 -17.44 -33.89 6.35
CA PRO A 120 -18.03 -32.79 5.61
C PRO A 120 -17.79 -32.98 4.11
N THR A 121 -18.84 -32.85 3.32
CA THR A 121 -18.79 -32.86 1.86
C THR A 121 -18.89 -31.44 1.31
N THR A 122 -18.26 -31.22 0.16
CA THR A 122 -18.32 -29.97 -0.61
C THR A 122 -18.61 -30.29 -2.07
N LYS A 123 -19.12 -29.31 -2.82
CA LYS A 123 -19.30 -29.43 -4.27
C LYS A 123 -18.22 -28.64 -4.99
N THR A 124 -17.75 -29.15 -6.12
CA THR A 124 -16.61 -28.62 -6.88
C THR A 124 -16.92 -27.42 -7.77
N GLY A 125 -18.20 -27.12 -8.04
CA GLY A 125 -18.60 -26.08 -8.99
C GLY A 125 -18.80 -24.69 -8.40
N PHE A 126 -19.31 -23.79 -9.26
CA PHE A 126 -19.45 -22.36 -8.97
C PHE A 126 -20.29 -22.09 -7.71
N LEU A 127 -19.75 -21.27 -6.80
CA LEU A 127 -20.33 -20.92 -5.50
C LEU A 127 -20.68 -22.11 -4.58
N GLY A 128 -20.17 -23.32 -4.86
CA GLY A 128 -20.51 -24.53 -4.11
C GLY A 128 -21.92 -25.08 -4.41
N CYS A 129 -22.59 -24.58 -5.46
CA CYS A 129 -23.96 -24.97 -5.81
C CYS A 129 -24.01 -26.11 -6.85
N PHE A 130 -23.03 -26.17 -7.74
CA PHE A 130 -22.96 -27.10 -8.87
C PHE A 130 -21.79 -28.09 -8.72
N GLY A 131 -21.82 -29.20 -9.46
CA GLY A 131 -20.71 -30.17 -9.49
C GLY A 131 -20.89 -31.40 -8.62
N SER A 132 -19.92 -32.32 -8.70
CA SER A 132 -19.89 -33.56 -7.93
C SER A 132 -19.61 -33.29 -6.45
N GLU A 133 -20.27 -34.06 -5.59
CA GLU A 133 -20.05 -34.04 -4.15
C GLU A 133 -18.76 -34.80 -3.82
N VAL A 134 -17.81 -34.11 -3.20
CA VAL A 134 -16.49 -34.64 -2.84
C VAL A 134 -16.22 -34.43 -1.36
N ASP A 135 -15.37 -35.26 -0.77
CA ASP A 135 -14.89 -35.07 0.60
C ASP A 135 -14.09 -33.77 0.70
N ALA A 136 -14.53 -32.87 1.58
CA ALA A 136 -13.93 -31.54 1.68
C ALA A 136 -12.51 -31.57 2.27
N ILE A 137 -12.22 -32.52 3.16
CA ILE A 137 -10.91 -32.62 3.81
C ILE A 137 -9.90 -33.17 2.79
N ASP A 138 -10.25 -34.25 2.10
CA ASP A 138 -9.35 -34.87 1.13
C ASP A 138 -9.15 -33.95 -0.09
N HIS A 139 -10.18 -33.22 -0.52
CA HIS A 139 -10.05 -32.19 -1.55
C HIS A 139 -9.11 -31.04 -1.13
N CYS A 140 -9.25 -30.50 0.08
CA CYS A 140 -8.34 -29.47 0.57
C CYS A 140 -6.89 -29.99 0.65
N LYS A 141 -6.67 -31.24 1.08
CA LYS A 141 -5.33 -31.85 1.10
C LYS A 141 -4.74 -31.96 -0.31
N SER A 142 -5.50 -32.46 -1.28
CA SER A 142 -5.02 -32.60 -2.66
C SER A 142 -4.70 -31.25 -3.29
N GLU A 143 -5.52 -30.22 -3.04
CA GLU A 143 -5.27 -28.88 -3.53
C GLU A 143 -4.04 -28.23 -2.86
N ILE A 144 -3.83 -28.44 -1.56
CA ILE A 144 -2.62 -27.98 -0.87
C ILE A 144 -1.36 -28.64 -1.46
N GLU A 145 -1.41 -29.93 -1.78
CA GLU A 145 -0.28 -30.63 -2.39
C GLU A 145 0.00 -30.10 -3.80
N LYS A 146 -1.05 -29.91 -4.61
CA LYS A 146 -0.96 -29.36 -5.97
C LYS A 146 -0.36 -27.95 -5.95
N ILE A 147 -0.91 -27.05 -5.12
CA ILE A 147 -0.40 -25.68 -4.96
C ILE A 147 1.04 -25.72 -4.43
N GLY A 148 1.38 -26.67 -3.55
CA GLY A 148 2.74 -26.83 -3.05
C GLY A 148 3.75 -27.20 -4.12
N LYS A 149 3.37 -28.02 -5.11
CA LYS A 149 4.20 -28.35 -6.28
C LYS A 149 4.37 -27.11 -7.17
N GLU A 150 3.27 -26.44 -7.51
CA GLU A 150 3.30 -25.20 -8.31
C GLU A 150 4.15 -24.09 -7.64
N GLU A 151 4.06 -23.94 -6.31
CA GLU A 151 4.85 -23.00 -5.52
C GLU A 151 6.36 -23.30 -5.63
N ALA A 152 6.76 -24.57 -5.53
CA ALA A 152 8.15 -24.98 -5.63
C ALA A 152 8.71 -24.74 -7.04
N GLU A 153 7.94 -25.05 -8.08
CA GLU A 153 8.30 -24.80 -9.48
C GLU A 153 8.46 -23.30 -9.76
N GLU A 154 7.50 -22.48 -9.34
CA GLU A 154 7.56 -21.03 -9.52
C GLU A 154 8.71 -20.40 -8.74
N ARG A 155 9.03 -20.89 -7.53
CA ARG A 155 10.18 -20.42 -6.76
C ARG A 155 11.50 -20.64 -7.53
N ILE A 156 11.68 -21.81 -8.11
CA ILE A 156 12.88 -22.13 -8.91
C ILE A 156 12.93 -21.23 -10.15
N LYS A 157 11.79 -21.02 -10.79
CA LYS A 157 11.67 -20.16 -11.98
C LYS A 157 12.04 -18.71 -11.69
N VAL A 158 11.47 -18.11 -10.64
CA VAL A 158 11.73 -16.71 -10.25
C VAL A 158 13.21 -16.49 -9.91
N MET A 159 13.87 -17.47 -9.29
CA MET A 159 15.31 -17.37 -8.97
C MET A 159 16.22 -17.51 -10.19
N LYS A 160 15.80 -18.25 -11.22
CA LYS A 160 16.61 -18.50 -12.43
C LYS A 160 16.35 -17.48 -13.55
N ASP A 161 15.13 -16.97 -13.66
CA ASP A 161 14.74 -16.08 -14.75
C ASP A 161 15.30 -14.66 -14.52
N PRO A 162 16.23 -14.16 -15.36
CA PRO A 162 16.76 -12.81 -15.22
C PRO A 162 15.68 -11.73 -15.44
N LYS A 163 14.65 -12.04 -16.24
CA LYS A 163 13.49 -11.15 -16.46
C LYS A 163 12.65 -10.92 -15.19
N SER A 164 12.76 -11.82 -14.22
CA SER A 164 12.06 -11.68 -12.94
C SER A 164 12.78 -10.70 -12.00
N ILE A 165 14.02 -10.32 -12.30
CA ILE A 165 14.77 -9.35 -11.51
C ILE A 165 14.25 -7.96 -11.85
N MET A 166 13.82 -7.22 -10.83
CA MET A 166 13.36 -5.85 -10.99
C MET A 166 14.55 -4.88 -10.89
N PRO A 167 14.50 -3.73 -11.58
CA PRO A 167 15.52 -2.67 -11.46
C PRO A 167 15.37 -1.91 -10.12
N ALA A 168 15.34 -2.66 -9.01
CA ALA A 168 15.24 -2.17 -7.66
C ALA A 168 16.00 -3.08 -6.69
N ALA A 169 16.59 -2.50 -5.66
CA ALA A 169 17.34 -3.21 -4.64
C ALA A 169 17.23 -2.51 -3.28
N PHE A 170 17.30 -3.28 -2.21
CA PHE A 170 17.50 -2.77 -0.86
C PHE A 170 19.00 -2.77 -0.56
N VAL A 171 19.58 -1.60 -0.33
CA VAL A 171 21.00 -1.45 -0.03
C VAL A 171 21.14 -1.14 1.45
N SER A 172 21.89 -1.99 2.15
CA SER A 172 22.17 -1.83 3.58
C SER A 172 23.56 -1.23 3.81
N PHE A 173 23.64 -0.34 4.78
CA PHE A 173 24.87 0.34 5.19
C PHE A 173 25.30 -0.06 6.60
N ARG A 174 26.60 0.07 6.89
CA ARG A 174 27.19 -0.19 8.21
C ARG A 174 26.75 0.81 9.27
N SER A 175 26.48 2.06 8.86
CA SER A 175 26.10 3.16 9.75
C SER A 175 24.76 3.79 9.33
N ARG A 176 24.02 4.30 10.31
CA ARG A 176 22.78 5.07 10.07
C ARG A 176 23.06 6.34 9.28
N TRP A 177 24.21 6.96 9.53
CA TRP A 177 24.66 8.16 8.84
C TRP A 177 24.90 7.88 7.35
N GLY A 178 25.55 6.77 6.99
CA GLY A 178 25.77 6.39 5.60
C GLY A 178 24.46 6.17 4.84
N ALA A 179 23.50 5.47 5.47
CA ALA A 179 22.16 5.33 4.91
C ALA A 179 21.45 6.68 4.75
N ALA A 180 21.56 7.58 5.73
CA ALA A 180 20.96 8.91 5.69
C ALA A 180 21.51 9.78 4.58
N VAL A 181 22.83 9.76 4.37
CA VAL A 181 23.49 10.48 3.29
C VAL A 181 23.02 9.93 1.94
N CYS A 182 23.05 8.61 1.76
CA CYS A 182 22.61 7.98 0.50
C CYS A 182 21.14 8.28 0.16
N ALA A 183 20.24 8.24 1.15
CA ALA A 183 18.81 8.50 0.94
C ALA A 183 18.47 9.98 0.66
N GLN A 184 19.38 10.91 0.95
CA GLN A 184 19.13 12.35 0.78
C GLN A 184 19.91 12.98 -0.39
N THR A 185 20.96 12.31 -0.89
CA THR A 185 21.76 12.83 -1.99
C THR A 185 21.34 12.25 -3.33
N GLN A 186 21.36 13.11 -4.35
CA GLN A 186 21.20 12.68 -5.74
C GLN A 186 22.45 11.88 -6.15
N GLN A 187 22.26 10.62 -6.57
CA GLN A 187 23.37 9.71 -6.85
C GLN A 187 24.00 9.92 -8.24
N THR A 188 23.21 10.35 -9.23
CA THR A 188 23.68 10.55 -10.61
C THR A 188 23.15 11.85 -11.21
N SER A 189 23.76 12.34 -12.31
CA SER A 189 23.32 13.56 -13.00
C SER A 189 21.85 13.49 -13.49
N ASN A 190 21.37 12.29 -13.84
CA ASN A 190 19.98 12.10 -14.25
C ASN A 190 19.09 11.90 -13.00
N PRO A 191 18.10 12.78 -12.75
CA PRO A 191 17.24 12.70 -11.57
C PRO A 191 16.22 11.56 -11.61
N THR A 192 16.15 10.79 -12.71
CA THR A 192 15.22 9.66 -12.84
C THR A 192 15.89 8.32 -12.57
N LEU A 193 17.23 8.23 -12.57
CA LEU A 193 17.97 6.99 -12.37
C LEU A 193 18.55 6.93 -10.96
N TRP A 194 18.75 5.72 -10.44
CA TRP A 194 19.31 5.49 -9.10
C TRP A 194 18.57 6.27 -8.01
N LEU A 195 17.23 6.19 -8.03
CA LEU A 195 16.37 6.86 -7.07
C LEU A 195 16.52 6.21 -5.71
N THR A 196 17.00 6.96 -4.73
CA THR A 196 17.18 6.50 -3.35
C THR A 196 16.04 7.00 -2.46
N GLU A 197 15.41 6.08 -1.74
CA GLU A 197 14.36 6.37 -0.77
C GLU A 197 14.67 5.63 0.54
N TRP A 198 14.24 6.18 1.66
CA TRP A 198 14.31 5.45 2.94
C TRP A 198 13.52 4.15 2.84
N ALA A 199 14.16 3.01 3.11
CA ALA A 199 13.45 1.74 3.06
C ALA A 199 12.49 1.66 4.26
N PRO A 200 11.21 1.32 4.05
CA PRO A 200 10.30 1.07 5.16
C PRO A 200 10.73 -0.20 5.90
N GLU A 201 10.19 -0.39 7.11
CA GLU A 201 10.42 -1.64 7.84
C GLU A 201 9.92 -2.84 7.02
N PRO A 202 10.55 -4.03 7.10
CA PRO A 202 10.18 -5.19 6.29
C PRO A 202 8.70 -5.62 6.37
N ARG A 203 8.04 -5.31 7.48
CA ARG A 203 6.60 -5.56 7.70
C ARG A 203 5.69 -4.54 7.01
N ASP A 204 6.19 -3.33 6.77
CA ASP A 204 5.48 -2.23 6.13
C ASP A 204 5.78 -2.15 4.62
N VAL A 205 6.68 -3.00 4.11
CA VAL A 205 6.94 -3.14 2.67
C VAL A 205 5.75 -3.81 1.99
N TYR A 206 5.09 -3.08 1.10
CA TYR A 206 4.10 -3.66 0.19
C TYR A 206 4.77 -4.23 -1.06
N TRP A 207 5.18 -5.49 -0.99
CA TRP A 207 6.02 -6.17 -2.00
C TRP A 207 5.47 -6.11 -3.43
N SER A 208 4.16 -6.23 -3.61
CA SER A 208 3.53 -6.24 -4.94
C SER A 208 3.70 -4.93 -5.72
N ASN A 209 3.99 -3.81 -5.02
CA ASN A 209 4.22 -2.53 -5.67
C ASN A 209 5.65 -2.34 -6.15
N LEU A 210 6.62 -3.12 -5.63
CA LEU A 210 8.03 -3.00 -6.03
C LEU A 210 8.29 -3.55 -7.44
N SER A 211 7.40 -4.39 -7.96
CA SER A 211 7.51 -4.93 -9.33
C SER A 211 6.98 -3.98 -10.41
N ILE A 212 6.53 -2.78 -10.03
CA ILE A 212 5.91 -1.83 -10.96
C ILE A 212 7.01 -0.93 -11.56
N PRO A 213 7.17 -0.89 -12.90
CA PRO A 213 8.18 -0.06 -13.53
C PRO A 213 7.85 1.44 -13.38
N PHE A 214 8.89 2.27 -13.29
CA PHE A 214 8.77 3.71 -12.99
C PHE A 214 7.80 4.45 -13.94
N VAL A 215 7.94 4.25 -15.26
CA VAL A 215 7.10 4.91 -16.27
C VAL A 215 5.61 4.60 -16.06
N SER A 216 5.29 3.38 -15.65
CA SER A 216 3.90 2.98 -15.41
C SER A 216 3.29 3.63 -14.18
N LEU A 217 4.10 4.10 -13.21
CA LEU A 217 3.60 4.82 -12.03
C LEU A 217 2.93 6.14 -12.44
N THR A 218 3.51 6.87 -13.40
CA THR A 218 2.95 8.13 -13.89
C THR A 218 1.61 7.91 -14.59
N VAL A 219 1.51 6.88 -15.45
CA VAL A 219 0.27 6.53 -16.14
C VAL A 219 -0.81 6.08 -15.14
N ARG A 220 -0.46 5.23 -14.16
CA ARG A 220 -1.39 4.80 -13.11
C ARG A 220 -1.90 5.97 -12.27
N ARG A 221 -1.01 6.92 -11.94
CA ARG A 221 -1.40 8.15 -11.21
C ARG A 221 -2.39 8.98 -12.01
N LEU A 222 -2.19 9.11 -13.33
CA LEU A 222 -3.12 9.79 -14.22
C LEU A 222 -4.50 9.10 -14.25
N ILE A 223 -4.52 7.77 -14.45
CA ILE A 223 -5.75 6.97 -14.48
C ILE A 223 -6.53 7.12 -13.17
N ILE A 224 -5.85 7.01 -12.02
CA ILE A 224 -6.46 7.17 -10.70
C ILE A 224 -6.99 8.61 -10.54
N GLY A 225 -6.26 9.63 -11.00
CA GLY A 225 -6.72 11.01 -10.98
C GLY A 225 -8.01 11.23 -11.77
N VAL A 226 -8.09 10.65 -12.98
CA VAL A 226 -9.31 10.71 -13.81
C VAL A 226 -10.47 9.93 -13.17
N ALA A 227 -10.21 8.74 -12.65
CA ALA A 227 -11.23 7.95 -11.95
C ALA A 227 -11.75 8.67 -10.70
N PHE A 228 -10.86 9.31 -9.93
CA PHE A 228 -11.22 10.10 -8.77
C PHE A 228 -12.05 11.33 -9.15
N PHE A 229 -11.74 12.00 -10.26
CA PHE A 229 -12.57 13.09 -10.79
C PHE A 229 -14.01 12.63 -11.07
N PHE A 230 -14.19 11.52 -11.78
CA PHE A 230 -15.53 10.98 -12.05
C PHE A 230 -16.25 10.53 -10.79
N LEU A 231 -15.53 9.93 -9.83
CA LEU A 231 -16.10 9.59 -8.52
C LEU A 231 -16.69 10.83 -7.85
N ASN A 232 -15.95 11.93 -7.77
CA ASN A 232 -16.46 13.19 -7.19
C ASN A 232 -17.64 13.75 -7.99
N PHE A 233 -17.58 13.71 -9.32
CA PHE A 233 -18.65 14.17 -10.19
C PHE A 233 -19.96 13.41 -9.94
N PHE A 234 -19.92 12.08 -9.94
CA PHE A 234 -21.11 11.25 -9.68
C PHE A 234 -21.58 11.33 -8.23
N TYR A 235 -20.67 11.60 -7.28
CA TYR A 235 -21.01 11.75 -5.87
C TYR A 235 -21.83 13.02 -5.57
N VAL A 236 -21.92 13.98 -6.50
CA VAL A 236 -22.84 15.12 -6.39
C VAL A 236 -24.32 14.67 -6.36
N ILE A 237 -24.67 13.58 -7.05
CA ILE A 237 -26.05 13.07 -7.14
C ILE A 237 -26.59 12.66 -5.75
N PRO A 238 -25.94 11.77 -4.97
CA PRO A 238 -26.42 11.42 -3.64
C PRO A 238 -26.37 12.62 -2.67
N ILE A 239 -25.41 13.54 -2.81
CA ILE A 239 -25.38 14.76 -1.99
C ILE A 239 -26.62 15.61 -2.24
N ALA A 240 -26.97 15.85 -3.51
CA ALA A 240 -28.16 16.61 -3.87
C ALA A 240 -29.43 15.93 -3.36
N PHE A 241 -29.53 14.60 -3.46
CA PHE A 241 -30.67 13.84 -2.92
C PHE A 241 -30.82 14.02 -1.41
N VAL A 242 -29.73 13.86 -0.64
CA VAL A 242 -29.74 14.08 0.82
C VAL A 242 -30.12 15.52 1.16
N GLN A 243 -29.62 16.51 0.40
CA GLN A 243 -29.99 17.91 0.60
C GLN A 243 -31.48 18.17 0.32
N THR A 244 -32.06 17.54 -0.70
CA THR A 244 -33.52 17.66 -0.97
C THR A 244 -34.36 17.06 0.15
N LEU A 245 -33.90 15.98 0.81
CA LEU A 245 -34.57 15.39 1.97
C LEU A 245 -34.39 16.22 3.25
N ALA A 246 -33.34 17.04 3.33
CA ALA A 246 -33.06 17.85 4.52
C ALA A 246 -33.83 19.17 4.56
N ASN A 247 -34.30 19.67 3.41
CA ASN A 247 -35.06 20.91 3.32
C ASN A 247 -36.54 20.63 3.03
N LEU A 248 -37.44 21.03 3.94
CA LEU A 248 -38.90 20.84 3.81
C LEU A 248 -39.45 21.42 2.50
N GLU A 249 -39.01 22.62 2.10
CA GLU A 249 -39.37 23.24 0.82
C GLU A 249 -38.84 22.43 -0.38
N GLY A 250 -37.70 21.74 -0.20
CA GLY A 250 -37.09 20.86 -1.21
C GLY A 250 -37.89 19.57 -1.42
N ILE A 251 -38.42 18.98 -0.34
CA ILE A 251 -39.32 17.82 -0.39
C ILE A 251 -40.63 18.19 -1.07
N GLU A 252 -41.20 19.33 -0.71
CA GLU A 252 -42.48 19.82 -1.25
C GLU A 252 -42.41 20.04 -2.78
N LYS A 253 -41.24 20.47 -3.27
CA LYS A 253 -40.96 20.66 -4.70
C LYS A 253 -40.62 19.36 -5.44
N ALA A 254 -39.95 18.40 -4.77
CA ALA A 254 -39.54 17.14 -5.38
C ALA A 254 -40.64 16.06 -5.39
N LEU A 255 -41.51 16.04 -4.36
CA LEU A 255 -42.59 15.07 -4.18
C LEU A 255 -43.91 15.80 -3.85
N PRO A 256 -44.59 16.39 -4.84
CA PRO A 256 -45.76 17.23 -4.63
C PRO A 256 -46.97 16.49 -4.01
N PHE A 257 -46.95 15.15 -3.98
CA PHE A 257 -48.00 14.34 -3.34
C PHE A 257 -47.92 14.30 -1.80
N LEU A 258 -46.81 14.77 -1.19
CA LEU A 258 -46.66 14.85 0.27
C LEU A 258 -47.18 16.17 0.85
N LYS A 259 -47.47 17.17 0.02
CA LYS A 259 -48.07 18.47 0.43
C LYS A 259 -49.26 18.32 1.41
N PRO A 260 -50.24 17.42 1.17
CA PRO A 260 -51.43 17.32 2.02
C PRO A 260 -51.16 16.71 3.42
N LEU A 261 -50.01 16.05 3.62
CA LEU A 261 -49.64 15.40 4.89
C LEU A 261 -48.72 16.28 5.77
N ILE A 262 -48.18 17.36 5.20
CA ILE A 262 -47.23 18.27 5.87
C ILE A 262 -47.96 19.56 6.32
N GLU A 263 -48.99 19.99 5.59
CA GLU A 263 -49.82 21.16 5.92
C GLU A 263 -50.99 20.87 6.89
N SER A 264 -51.13 19.63 7.38
CA SER A 264 -52.11 19.19 8.39
C SER A 264 -51.57 19.25 9.82
#